data_AF-A0A7C6QQG0-F1
#
_entry.id   AF-A0A7C6QQG0-F1
#
_cell.length_a   1.000
_cell.length_b   1.000
_cell.length_c   1.000
_cell.angle_alpha   90.00
_cell.angle_beta   90.00
_cell.angle_gamma   90.00
#
_symmetry.space_group_name_H-M   'P 1'
#
loop_
_entity.id
_entity.type
_entity.pdbx_description
1 polymer ?
#
loop_
_entity_poly.entity_id
_entity_poly.type
_entity_poly.pdbx_seq_one_letter_code
_entity_poly.pdbx_strand_id
1 'polypeptide(L)'
;MPDRERINKLFDYSLFKSLAHRRGRRFGLGYKISDGITDYVSEKEPVPLSDLETAILCWAGDGVNGVALGEQQLITGVMSTWNGRTTPCPCNNQNTAFAFINDDGIFFYNPPDAEKVVEIETEEDRDKILKIFKEHTVKVFDGRPQFPAEAWLKSNQWFVNAPGSTLFLPVVDLTSEYINFLLYAFEHEGYYILDQMKGKPAGVQKWIDAGRFDQGFSVPLLMFETFVFNVVVAMGHYKVQNMALACEAMGLGNFVWAGFTPLIVLGGTPFCRGLGATFITGKDGLPNPVAIRGQLTSFCPPNYKNMDEAVDALVAEREGENGIFTSNFKGVTPFKDWQAAQKGIPKYSKETIQITKDFCNYVYEEYGRFPAFFDAIFLPVGITVHHLDIDFYDKYYPSEVITEEIRNHMKNWHE
;
A
#
# COMPACT_ATOMS: atom_id res chain seq x y z
N MET A 1 31.79 1.44 -5.70
CA MET A 1 31.69 0.14 -4.96
C MET A 1 30.80 -0.84 -5.75
N PRO A 2 31.02 -2.16 -5.79
CA PRO A 2 30.08 -3.08 -6.46
C PRO A 2 28.71 -3.14 -5.77
N ASP A 3 27.63 -3.36 -6.53
CA ASP A 3 26.26 -3.38 -6.02
C ASP A 3 26.05 -4.39 -4.88
N ARG A 4 26.59 -5.59 -5.00
CA ARG A 4 26.52 -6.61 -3.95
C ARG A 4 27.12 -6.12 -2.63
N GLU A 5 28.27 -5.45 -2.67
CA GLU A 5 28.93 -4.93 -1.47
C GLU A 5 28.11 -3.82 -0.81
N ARG A 6 27.46 -2.96 -1.62
CA ARG A 6 26.53 -1.93 -1.11
C ARG A 6 25.35 -2.57 -0.38
N ILE A 7 24.75 -3.60 -0.96
CA ILE A 7 23.62 -4.30 -0.33
C ILE A 7 24.08 -5.03 0.93
N ASN A 8 25.24 -5.71 0.91
CA ASN A 8 25.77 -6.41 2.08
C ASN A 8 25.93 -5.47 3.29
N LYS A 9 26.47 -4.27 3.08
CA LYS A 9 26.58 -3.25 4.14
C LYS A 9 25.23 -2.87 4.75
N LEU A 10 24.15 -2.88 3.98
CA LEU A 10 22.81 -2.61 4.51
C LEU A 10 22.28 -3.77 5.37
N PHE A 11 22.54 -5.02 4.99
CA PHE A 11 22.14 -6.18 5.80
C PHE A 11 22.94 -6.28 7.11
N ASP A 12 24.17 -5.75 7.13
CA ASP A 12 24.98 -5.65 8.34
C ASP A 12 24.62 -4.43 9.21
N TYR A 13 23.82 -3.50 8.67
CA TYR A 13 23.41 -2.30 9.38
C TYR A 13 22.38 -2.62 10.46
N SER A 14 22.62 -2.14 11.68
CA SER A 14 21.72 -2.41 12.81
C SER A 14 20.38 -1.69 12.64
N LEU A 15 19.28 -2.45 12.69
CA LEU A 15 17.92 -1.91 12.77
C LEU A 15 17.76 -0.90 13.92
N PHE A 16 18.34 -1.18 15.10
CA PHE A 16 18.26 -0.27 16.24
C PHE A 16 19.06 1.02 16.03
N LYS A 17 20.14 0.96 15.24
CA LYS A 17 20.85 2.16 14.79
C LYS A 17 19.94 2.97 13.86
N SER A 18 19.25 2.37 12.88
CA SER A 18 18.26 3.09 12.06
C SER A 18 17.16 3.72 12.91
N LEU A 19 16.64 3.01 13.91
CA LEU A 19 15.61 3.53 14.81
C LEU A 19 16.10 4.74 15.63
N ALA A 20 17.33 4.70 16.13
CA ALA A 20 17.91 5.80 16.91
C ALA A 20 18.16 7.05 16.06
N HIS A 21 18.63 6.86 14.82
CA HIS A 21 19.14 7.95 13.98
C HIS A 21 18.15 8.48 12.94
N ARG A 22 17.08 7.75 12.56
CA ARG A 22 16.16 8.24 11.52
C ARG A 22 15.63 9.64 11.83
N ARG A 23 15.70 10.55 10.86
CA ARG A 23 15.11 11.91 10.94
C ARG A 23 14.51 12.28 9.59
N GLY A 24 13.49 13.15 9.63
CA GLY A 24 12.94 13.78 8.43
C GLY A 24 13.89 14.85 7.90
N ARG A 25 14.83 14.46 7.05
CA ARG A 25 15.80 15.36 6.40
C ARG A 25 15.27 15.68 5.00
N ARG A 26 14.77 16.91 4.83
CA ARG A 26 13.98 17.33 3.66
C ARG A 26 14.74 18.13 2.61
N PHE A 27 15.94 18.61 2.92
CA PHE A 27 16.67 19.54 2.05
C PHE A 27 17.67 18.76 1.19
N GLY A 28 17.35 18.65 -0.11
CA GLY A 28 18.14 17.88 -1.07
C GLY A 28 19.03 18.74 -1.96
N LEU A 29 19.85 18.04 -2.76
CA LEU A 29 20.64 18.64 -3.82
C LEU A 29 19.73 19.39 -4.82
N GLY A 30 20.12 20.61 -5.18
CA GLY A 30 19.37 21.47 -6.10
C GLY A 30 18.11 22.11 -5.51
N TYR A 31 17.85 21.94 -4.21
CA TYR A 31 16.66 22.53 -3.58
C TYR A 31 16.85 24.01 -3.24
N LYS A 32 15.73 24.68 -3.02
CA LYS A 32 15.68 26.04 -2.48
C LYS A 32 14.62 26.10 -1.38
N ILE A 33 15.01 26.67 -0.24
CA ILE A 33 14.11 26.98 0.86
C ILE A 33 14.22 28.47 1.19
N SER A 34 13.08 29.10 1.41
CA SER A 34 13.01 30.49 1.86
C SER A 34 11.92 30.62 2.92
N ASP A 35 12.32 30.45 4.18
CA ASP A 35 11.45 30.45 5.37
C ASP A 35 11.86 31.51 6.40
N GLY A 36 12.91 32.29 6.13
CA GLY A 36 13.46 33.34 7.00
C GLY A 36 14.31 32.83 8.16
N ILE A 37 14.47 31.51 8.33
CA ILE A 37 15.24 30.88 9.42
C ILE A 37 16.41 30.08 8.84
N THR A 38 16.14 29.26 7.83
CA THR A 38 17.10 28.39 7.16
C THR A 38 17.22 28.69 5.67
N ASP A 39 17.03 29.95 5.27
CA ASP A 39 17.13 30.39 3.88
C ASP A 39 18.38 29.85 3.18
N TYR A 40 18.20 29.06 2.12
CA TYR A 40 19.29 28.39 1.44
C TYR A 40 18.92 28.03 -0.01
N VAL A 41 19.92 28.11 -0.88
CA VAL A 41 19.87 27.65 -2.27
C VAL A 41 21.02 26.69 -2.44
N SER A 42 20.73 25.44 -2.81
CA SER A 42 21.78 24.48 -3.11
C SER A 42 22.60 24.92 -4.33
N GLU A 43 23.93 24.85 -4.22
CA GLU A 43 24.85 25.10 -5.33
C GLU A 43 25.14 23.84 -6.16
N LYS A 44 24.53 22.70 -5.77
CA LYS A 44 24.73 21.39 -6.37
C LYS A 44 23.55 21.05 -7.28
N GLU A 45 23.84 20.37 -8.39
CA GLU A 45 22.78 19.89 -9.28
C GLU A 45 21.95 18.79 -8.61
N PRO A 46 20.64 18.71 -8.89
CA PRO A 46 19.83 17.58 -8.48
C PRO A 46 20.39 16.26 -9.04
N VAL A 47 20.45 15.23 -8.20
CA VAL A 47 20.88 13.88 -8.60
C VAL A 47 19.74 12.90 -8.33
N PRO A 48 19.19 12.20 -9.34
CA PRO A 48 18.16 11.20 -9.15
C PRO A 48 18.71 9.96 -8.44
N LEU A 49 17.84 9.24 -7.73
CA LEU A 49 18.19 7.91 -7.19
C LEU A 49 18.56 6.96 -8.33
N SER A 50 19.57 6.12 -8.12
CA SER A 50 19.90 5.01 -9.02
C SER A 50 18.84 3.90 -8.98
N ASP A 51 18.89 3.01 -9.98
CA ASP A 51 18.06 1.79 -10.00
C ASP A 51 18.24 0.95 -8.74
N LEU A 52 19.49 0.81 -8.26
CA LEU A 52 19.77 0.01 -7.06
C LEU A 52 19.14 0.64 -5.81
N GLU A 53 19.29 1.95 -5.63
CA GLU A 53 18.68 2.64 -4.49
C GLU A 53 17.16 2.54 -4.53
N THR A 54 16.56 2.76 -5.71
CA THR A 54 15.11 2.65 -5.90
C THR A 54 14.63 1.23 -5.64
N ALA A 55 15.36 0.20 -6.13
CA ALA A 55 15.05 -1.20 -5.90
C ALA A 55 15.04 -1.57 -4.41
N ILE A 56 16.04 -1.12 -3.65
CA ILE A 56 16.13 -1.36 -2.20
C ILE A 56 14.96 -0.71 -1.47
N LEU A 57 14.59 0.51 -1.84
CA LEU A 57 13.46 1.21 -1.23
C LEU A 57 12.12 0.56 -1.60
N CYS A 58 11.95 0.12 -2.84
CA CYS A 58 10.80 -0.67 -3.28
C CYS A 58 10.69 -1.99 -2.51
N TRP A 59 11.82 -2.69 -2.28
CA TRP A 59 11.82 -3.93 -1.50
C TRP A 59 11.57 -3.66 0.00
N ALA A 60 12.15 -2.62 0.59
CA ALA A 60 11.89 -2.25 1.97
C ALA A 60 10.42 -1.88 2.21
N GLY A 61 9.80 -1.19 1.24
CA GLY A 61 8.41 -0.77 1.30
C GLY A 61 7.42 -1.90 0.99
N ASP A 62 7.64 -2.69 -0.06
CA ASP A 62 6.66 -3.67 -0.53
C ASP A 62 7.27 -4.97 -1.06
N GLY A 63 8.54 -5.24 -0.76
CA GLY A 63 9.23 -6.42 -1.27
C GLY A 63 8.63 -7.73 -0.78
N VAL A 64 8.65 -8.74 -1.65
CA VAL A 64 8.43 -10.13 -1.24
C VAL A 64 9.51 -10.56 -0.25
N ASN A 65 9.11 -11.12 0.90
CA ASN A 65 10.05 -11.61 1.92
C ASN A 65 9.94 -13.12 2.19
N GLY A 66 9.00 -13.80 1.55
CA GLY A 66 8.78 -15.23 1.71
C GLY A 66 7.29 -15.54 1.74
N VAL A 67 6.87 -16.55 2.52
CA VAL A 67 5.46 -16.90 2.68
C VAL A 67 4.93 -16.59 4.07
N ALA A 68 3.67 -16.16 4.14
CA ALA A 68 2.94 -16.00 5.39
C ALA A 68 2.66 -17.38 6.03
N LEU A 69 2.66 -17.41 7.37
CA LEU A 69 2.56 -18.66 8.14
C LEU A 69 1.11 -19.14 8.34
N GLY A 70 0.14 -18.23 8.31
CA GLY A 70 -1.29 -18.54 8.33
C GLY A 70 -1.85 -19.04 9.66
N GLU A 71 -1.18 -18.82 10.80
CA GLU A 71 -1.69 -19.31 12.09
C GLU A 71 -3.08 -18.74 12.40
N GLN A 72 -4.02 -19.63 12.75
CA GLN A 72 -5.43 -19.35 13.03
C GLN A 72 -6.27 -18.78 11.87
N GLN A 73 -5.65 -18.06 10.93
CA GLN A 73 -6.34 -17.38 9.83
C GLN A 73 -6.94 -18.33 8.78
N LEU A 74 -6.42 -19.56 8.70
CA LEU A 74 -6.99 -20.59 7.83
C LEU A 74 -8.34 -21.09 8.33
N ILE A 75 -8.50 -21.22 9.65
CA ILE A 75 -9.76 -21.71 10.23
C ILE A 75 -10.84 -20.62 10.21
N THR A 76 -10.46 -19.36 10.31
CA THR A 76 -11.38 -18.23 10.15
C THR A 76 -11.66 -17.87 8.68
N GLY A 77 -10.91 -18.47 7.74
CA GLY A 77 -11.06 -18.24 6.30
C GLY A 77 -10.64 -16.85 5.81
N VAL A 78 -10.05 -16.01 6.68
CA VAL A 78 -9.82 -14.59 6.38
C VAL A 78 -8.58 -14.33 5.54
N MET A 79 -7.59 -15.23 5.58
CA MET A 79 -6.32 -15.06 4.87
C MET A 79 -6.56 -14.96 3.36
N SER A 80 -5.82 -14.07 2.69
CA SER A 80 -6.07 -13.72 1.28
C SER A 80 -4.95 -14.11 0.31
N THR A 81 -3.69 -14.17 0.76
CA THR A 81 -2.58 -14.76 -0.04
C THR A 81 -1.54 -15.41 0.86
N TRP A 82 -0.78 -16.37 0.32
CA TRP A 82 0.42 -16.93 0.96
C TRP A 82 1.64 -16.01 0.85
N ASN A 83 1.64 -15.02 -0.04
CA ASN A 83 2.80 -14.15 -0.22
C ASN A 83 3.04 -13.27 1.00
N GLY A 84 4.24 -13.36 1.56
CA GLY A 84 4.75 -12.45 2.58
C GLY A 84 5.34 -11.19 1.94
N ARG A 85 5.11 -10.05 2.59
CA ARG A 85 5.77 -8.77 2.29
C ARG A 85 6.59 -8.31 3.48
N THR A 86 7.54 -7.40 3.25
CA THR A 86 8.32 -6.73 4.30
C THR A 86 7.45 -5.89 5.26
N THR A 87 6.18 -5.68 4.93
CA THR A 87 5.18 -5.00 5.76
C THR A 87 4.00 -5.90 6.15
N PRO A 88 3.44 -5.75 7.36
CA PRO A 88 2.22 -6.43 7.74
C PRO A 88 1.00 -5.86 7.01
N CYS A 89 -0.04 -6.69 6.89
CA CYS A 89 -1.29 -6.36 6.21
C CYS A 89 -2.47 -7.08 6.90
N PRO A 90 -3.64 -6.44 7.07
CA PRO A 90 -4.84 -7.14 7.56
C PRO A 90 -5.13 -8.34 6.68
N CYS A 91 -5.29 -9.50 7.31
CA CYS A 91 -5.59 -10.79 6.68
C CYS A 91 -4.67 -11.17 5.50
N ASN A 92 -3.48 -10.58 5.46
CA ASN A 92 -2.52 -10.71 4.37
C ASN A 92 -3.13 -10.50 2.96
N ASN A 93 -4.00 -9.50 2.76
CA ASN A 93 -4.60 -9.19 1.45
C ASN A 93 -3.62 -8.63 0.41
N GLN A 94 -2.62 -7.86 0.84
CA GLN A 94 -1.64 -7.21 -0.02
C GLN A 94 -2.23 -6.43 -1.21
N ASN A 95 -3.51 -5.99 -1.15
CA ASN A 95 -4.20 -5.36 -2.28
C ASN A 95 -3.83 -3.86 -2.38
N THR A 96 -2.58 -3.63 -2.78
CA THR A 96 -2.00 -2.29 -2.92
C THR A 96 -1.24 -2.18 -4.23
N ALA A 97 -1.28 -1.00 -4.85
CA ALA A 97 -0.37 -0.64 -5.93
C ALA A 97 0.72 0.29 -5.39
N PHE A 98 1.97 -0.09 -5.55
CA PHE A 98 3.10 0.68 -5.05
C PHE A 98 3.69 1.56 -6.16
N ALA A 99 3.21 2.80 -6.23
CA ALA A 99 3.64 3.76 -7.24
C ALA A 99 4.88 4.52 -6.79
N PHE A 100 5.73 4.89 -7.75
CA PHE A 100 6.76 5.90 -7.54
C PHE A 100 6.92 6.82 -8.74
N ILE A 101 7.39 8.04 -8.47
CA ILE A 101 7.52 9.12 -9.44
C ILE A 101 8.93 9.69 -9.32
N ASN A 102 9.68 9.71 -10.41
CA ASN A 102 10.98 10.38 -10.50
C ASN A 102 11.00 11.32 -11.72
N ASP A 103 12.19 11.76 -12.13
CA ASP A 103 12.35 12.66 -13.30
C ASP A 103 11.91 12.00 -14.62
N ASP A 104 12.04 10.68 -14.72
CA ASP A 104 11.75 9.93 -15.95
C ASP A 104 10.28 9.62 -16.14
N GLY A 105 9.47 9.57 -15.08
CA GLY A 105 8.07 9.16 -15.20
C GLY A 105 7.36 8.72 -13.93
N ILE A 106 6.20 8.09 -14.15
CA ILE A 106 5.43 7.38 -13.13
C ILE A 106 5.61 5.88 -13.36
N PHE A 107 5.92 5.16 -12.29
CA PHE A 107 6.18 3.74 -12.28
C PHE A 107 5.36 3.03 -11.21
N PHE A 108 5.16 1.73 -11.40
CA PHE A 108 4.57 0.84 -10.42
C PHE A 108 5.48 -0.37 -10.21
N TYR A 109 5.76 -0.68 -8.96
CA TYR A 109 6.51 -1.86 -8.55
C TYR A 109 5.54 -2.97 -8.13
N ASN A 110 5.58 -4.09 -8.85
CA ASN A 110 4.62 -5.20 -8.72
C ASN A 110 5.34 -6.52 -8.38
N PRO A 111 5.85 -6.66 -7.15
CA PRO A 111 6.69 -7.79 -6.77
C PRO A 111 5.97 -9.14 -6.97
N PRO A 112 6.69 -10.16 -7.46
CA PRO A 112 6.11 -11.47 -7.76
C PRO A 112 5.64 -12.20 -6.51
N ASP A 113 5.06 -13.37 -6.76
CA ASP A 113 4.82 -14.38 -5.73
C ASP A 113 6.14 -14.86 -5.13
N ALA A 114 6.08 -15.30 -3.87
CA ALA A 114 7.24 -15.86 -3.18
C ALA A 114 7.62 -17.23 -3.74
N GLU A 115 8.92 -17.45 -3.91
CA GLU A 115 9.47 -18.72 -4.37
C GLU A 115 10.00 -19.57 -3.20
N LYS A 116 10.19 -18.95 -2.03
CA LYS A 116 10.71 -19.59 -0.82
C LYS A 116 9.94 -19.18 0.42
N VAL A 117 10.11 -19.94 1.50
CA VAL A 117 9.57 -19.56 2.82
C VAL A 117 10.24 -18.29 3.35
N VAL A 118 11.53 -18.12 3.08
CA VAL A 118 12.30 -16.89 3.30
C VAL A 118 12.97 -16.55 1.97
N GLU A 119 12.64 -15.39 1.40
CA GLU A 119 13.00 -15.06 0.02
C GLU A 119 14.47 -14.65 -0.13
N ILE A 120 14.99 -13.95 0.87
CA ILE A 120 16.38 -13.49 0.98
C ILE A 120 17.02 -14.14 2.21
N GLU A 121 17.64 -15.31 2.03
CA GLU A 121 18.22 -16.10 3.11
C GLU A 121 19.75 -15.98 3.15
N THR A 122 20.39 -16.05 1.99
CA THR A 122 21.86 -15.97 1.87
C THR A 122 22.32 -14.63 1.30
N GLU A 123 23.63 -14.39 1.33
CA GLU A 123 24.19 -13.22 0.66
C GLU A 123 23.84 -13.23 -0.82
N GLU A 124 23.90 -14.37 -1.51
CA GLU A 124 23.60 -14.54 -2.94
C GLU A 124 22.16 -14.16 -3.30
N ASP A 125 21.19 -14.43 -2.42
CA ASP A 125 19.80 -14.05 -2.64
C ASP A 125 19.60 -12.53 -2.73
N ARG A 126 20.50 -11.71 -2.15
CA ARG A 126 20.38 -10.24 -2.12
C ARG A 126 20.30 -9.59 -3.52
N ASP A 127 20.86 -10.22 -4.56
CA ASP A 127 20.77 -9.76 -5.95
C ASP A 127 19.34 -9.81 -6.49
N LYS A 128 18.46 -10.62 -5.88
CA LYS A 128 17.04 -10.65 -6.23
C LYS A 128 16.39 -9.28 -6.06
N ILE A 129 16.85 -8.44 -5.14
CA ILE A 129 16.26 -7.10 -4.91
C ILE A 129 16.29 -6.28 -6.20
N LEU A 130 17.47 -6.14 -6.82
CA LEU A 130 17.62 -5.39 -8.07
C LEU A 130 17.01 -6.14 -9.26
N LYS A 131 17.15 -7.46 -9.31
CA LYS A 131 16.59 -8.28 -10.39
C LYS A 131 15.06 -8.16 -10.45
N ILE A 132 14.39 -8.39 -9.32
CA ILE A 132 12.93 -8.27 -9.20
C ILE A 132 12.49 -6.86 -9.56
N PHE A 133 13.17 -5.83 -9.05
CA PHE A 133 12.86 -4.46 -9.42
C PHE A 133 12.88 -4.22 -10.94
N LYS A 134 13.90 -4.70 -11.64
CA LYS A 134 14.01 -4.54 -13.10
C LYS A 134 12.95 -5.33 -13.88
N GLU A 135 12.60 -6.53 -13.41
CA GLU A 135 11.64 -7.41 -14.09
C GLU A 135 10.18 -7.05 -13.78
N HIS A 136 9.92 -6.45 -12.61
CA HIS A 136 8.58 -6.24 -12.06
C HIS A 136 8.22 -4.76 -11.84
N THR A 137 8.95 -3.84 -12.47
CA THR A 137 8.60 -2.43 -12.49
C THR A 137 8.06 -2.03 -13.86
N VAL A 138 6.89 -1.40 -13.87
CA VAL A 138 6.22 -0.94 -15.09
C VAL A 138 6.18 0.58 -15.10
N LYS A 139 6.71 1.19 -16.17
CA LYS A 139 6.54 2.61 -16.46
C LYS A 139 5.18 2.85 -17.12
N VAL A 140 4.36 3.74 -16.58
CA VAL A 140 3.02 4.04 -17.12
C VAL A 140 2.92 5.41 -17.79
N PHE A 141 3.76 6.36 -17.40
CA PHE A 141 3.80 7.71 -17.97
C PHE A 141 5.25 8.22 -18.05
N ASP A 142 5.53 9.03 -19.07
CA ASP A 142 6.83 9.68 -19.26
C ASP A 142 6.89 11.06 -18.61
N GLY A 143 8.07 11.36 -18.05
CA GLY A 143 8.42 12.61 -17.41
C GLY A 143 7.81 12.79 -16.02
N ARG A 144 8.48 13.59 -15.19
CA ARG A 144 7.92 14.06 -13.92
C ARG A 144 6.59 14.81 -14.14
N PRO A 145 5.48 14.34 -13.56
CA PRO A 145 4.20 15.02 -13.68
C PRO A 145 4.26 16.42 -13.08
N GLN A 146 3.68 17.38 -13.79
CA GLN A 146 3.51 18.74 -13.30
C GLN A 146 2.21 18.81 -12.51
N PHE A 147 2.32 18.62 -11.19
CA PHE A 147 1.19 18.77 -10.28
C PHE A 147 0.93 20.27 -10.01
N PRO A 148 -0.34 20.71 -10.02
CA PRO A 148 -0.66 22.07 -9.58
C PRO A 148 -0.33 22.24 -8.08
N ALA A 149 -0.15 23.47 -7.63
CA ALA A 149 0.23 23.75 -6.24
C ALA A 149 -0.82 23.22 -5.24
N GLU A 150 -2.09 23.22 -5.65
CA GLU A 150 -3.26 22.71 -4.93
C GLU A 150 -3.21 21.20 -4.70
N ALA A 151 -2.35 20.46 -5.41
CA ALA A 151 -2.12 19.06 -5.13
C ALA A 151 -1.50 18.84 -3.74
N TRP A 152 -0.86 19.87 -3.15
CA TRP A 152 -0.04 19.76 -1.95
C TRP A 152 -0.40 20.82 -0.90
N LEU A 153 -0.28 20.46 0.38
CA LEU A 153 -0.22 21.44 1.45
C LEU A 153 0.93 22.43 1.22
N LYS A 154 0.71 23.69 1.60
CA LYS A 154 1.66 24.78 1.34
C LYS A 154 3.08 24.49 1.84
N SER A 155 3.20 23.84 3.00
CA SER A 155 4.46 23.46 3.63
C SER A 155 5.26 22.40 2.85
N ASN A 156 4.64 21.69 1.91
CA ASN A 156 5.24 20.59 1.16
C ASN A 156 5.64 20.98 -0.27
N GLN A 157 5.07 22.07 -0.81
CA GLN A 157 5.23 22.48 -2.21
C GLN A 157 6.68 22.67 -2.67
N TRP A 158 7.59 23.04 -1.76
CA TRP A 158 8.97 23.39 -2.11
C TRP A 158 9.88 22.18 -2.37
N PHE A 159 9.54 20.99 -1.85
CA PHE A 159 10.39 19.79 -2.00
C PHE A 159 9.69 18.61 -2.66
N VAL A 160 8.37 18.50 -2.54
CA VAL A 160 7.62 17.25 -2.80
C VAL A 160 7.81 16.67 -4.20
N ASN A 161 7.93 17.56 -5.19
CA ASN A 161 8.07 17.21 -6.60
C ASN A 161 9.29 17.93 -7.21
N ALA A 162 10.32 18.19 -6.41
CA ALA A 162 11.55 18.80 -6.88
C ALA A 162 12.32 17.82 -7.81
N PRO A 163 13.08 18.32 -8.81
CA PRO A 163 13.97 17.49 -9.63
C PRO A 163 14.95 16.67 -8.77
N GLY A 164 15.37 15.52 -9.26
CA GLY A 164 16.27 14.59 -8.55
C GLY A 164 15.63 13.81 -7.39
N SER A 165 14.42 14.14 -6.97
CA SER A 165 13.70 13.42 -5.91
C SER A 165 12.93 12.21 -6.44
N THR A 166 12.65 11.23 -5.59
CA THR A 166 11.70 10.16 -5.90
C THR A 166 10.56 10.20 -4.90
N LEU A 167 9.33 10.32 -5.41
CA LEU A 167 8.11 10.30 -4.61
C LEU A 167 7.48 8.92 -4.68
N PHE A 168 7.40 8.21 -3.55
CA PHE A 168 6.73 6.93 -3.44
C PHE A 168 5.34 7.09 -2.80
N LEU A 169 4.36 6.39 -3.37
CA LEU A 169 2.93 6.54 -3.09
C LEU A 169 2.28 5.14 -3.01
N PRO A 170 2.14 4.57 -1.81
CA PRO A 170 1.37 3.35 -1.63
C PRO A 170 -0.13 3.64 -1.82
N VAL A 171 -0.71 3.11 -2.90
CA VAL A 171 -2.15 3.21 -3.20
C VAL A 171 -2.82 1.93 -2.71
N VAL A 172 -3.92 2.05 -1.96
CA VAL A 172 -4.54 0.95 -1.21
C VAL A 172 -5.98 0.75 -1.66
N ASP A 173 -6.38 -0.49 -1.97
CA ASP A 173 -7.79 -0.84 -2.16
C ASP A 173 -8.44 -1.22 -0.83
N LEU A 174 -9.58 -0.60 -0.54
CA LEU A 174 -10.40 -0.88 0.64
C LEU A 174 -11.36 -2.05 0.40
N THR A 175 -11.80 -2.26 -0.83
CA THR A 175 -12.98 -3.09 -1.14
C THR A 175 -12.75 -4.58 -0.95
N SER A 176 -11.56 -5.10 -1.29
CA SER A 176 -11.19 -6.50 -1.05
C SER A 176 -11.31 -6.86 0.43
N GLU A 177 -10.69 -6.06 1.30
CA GLU A 177 -10.70 -6.33 2.74
C GLU A 177 -12.05 -6.03 3.38
N TYR A 178 -12.79 -5.06 2.84
CA TYR A 178 -14.15 -4.80 3.25
C TYR A 178 -15.02 -6.05 3.10
N ILE A 179 -15.03 -6.64 1.90
CA ILE A 179 -15.80 -7.85 1.62
C ILE A 179 -15.29 -9.02 2.46
N ASN A 180 -13.97 -9.13 2.67
CA ASN A 180 -13.38 -10.12 3.56
C ASN A 180 -13.92 -10.03 5.00
N PHE A 181 -13.94 -8.83 5.58
CA PHE A 181 -14.48 -8.62 6.92
C PHE A 181 -15.98 -8.90 7.00
N LEU A 182 -16.75 -8.62 5.94
CA LEU A 182 -18.17 -9.00 5.90
C LEU A 182 -18.36 -10.51 5.93
N LEU A 183 -17.60 -11.26 5.12
CA LEU A 183 -17.65 -12.73 5.12
C LEU A 183 -17.35 -13.28 6.51
N TYR A 184 -16.29 -12.77 7.15
CA TYR A 184 -15.93 -13.14 8.52
C TYR A 184 -17.04 -12.79 9.54
N ALA A 185 -17.52 -11.54 9.52
CA ALA A 185 -18.51 -11.05 10.48
C ALA A 185 -19.83 -11.82 10.37
N PHE A 186 -20.33 -12.04 9.16
CA PHE A 186 -21.58 -12.75 8.94
C PHE A 186 -21.46 -14.26 9.21
N GLU A 187 -20.30 -14.87 8.99
CA GLU A 187 -20.08 -16.27 9.35
C GLU A 187 -19.97 -16.45 10.88
N HIS A 188 -19.19 -15.61 11.56
CA HIS A 188 -18.71 -15.91 12.91
C HIS A 188 -19.19 -14.98 14.02
N GLU A 189 -19.45 -13.71 13.72
CA GLU A 189 -19.69 -12.71 14.77
C GLU A 189 -21.18 -12.53 15.10
N GLY A 190 -22.09 -12.93 14.21
CA GLY A 190 -23.53 -12.99 14.50
C GLY A 190 -24.25 -11.64 14.68
N TYR A 191 -23.57 -10.51 14.44
CA TYR A 191 -24.20 -9.17 14.34
C TYR A 191 -24.54 -8.81 12.90
N TYR A 192 -25.50 -7.90 12.72
CA TYR A 192 -25.79 -7.30 11.42
C TYR A 192 -25.37 -5.83 11.36
N ILE A 193 -25.28 -5.29 10.15
CA ILE A 193 -24.93 -3.88 9.93
C ILE A 193 -26.21 -3.06 9.70
N LEU A 194 -26.38 -2.02 10.49
CA LEU A 194 -27.47 -1.06 10.40
C LEU A 194 -27.01 0.15 9.57
N ASP A 195 -27.73 0.47 8.50
CA ASP A 195 -27.57 1.75 7.84
C ASP A 195 -28.22 2.84 8.72
N GLN A 196 -27.39 3.47 9.55
CA GLN A 196 -27.85 4.49 10.49
C GLN A 196 -28.37 5.75 9.78
N MET A 197 -27.94 6.03 8.55
CA MET A 197 -28.41 7.18 7.78
C MET A 197 -29.82 6.96 7.23
N LYS A 198 -30.20 5.70 7.01
CA LYS A 198 -31.52 5.30 6.51
C LYS A 198 -32.43 4.72 7.60
N GLY A 199 -31.90 4.45 8.78
CA GLY A 199 -32.65 3.86 9.91
C GLY A 199 -33.15 2.45 9.64
N LYS A 200 -32.48 1.68 8.77
CA LYS A 200 -32.87 0.31 8.38
C LYS A 200 -31.65 -0.61 8.28
N PRO A 201 -31.79 -1.94 8.45
CA PRO A 201 -30.71 -2.87 8.18
C PRO A 201 -30.21 -2.76 6.73
N ALA A 202 -28.89 -2.82 6.55
CA ALA A 202 -28.26 -2.61 5.25
C ALA A 202 -28.40 -3.86 4.37
N GLY A 203 -29.53 -4.01 3.67
CA GLY A 203 -29.78 -5.12 2.72
C GLY A 203 -30.09 -6.47 3.36
N VAL A 204 -30.03 -6.57 4.69
CA VAL A 204 -30.04 -7.87 5.41
C VAL A 204 -31.31 -8.16 6.22
N GLN A 205 -32.38 -7.39 6.05
CA GLN A 205 -33.63 -7.57 6.83
C GLN A 205 -34.17 -9.02 6.78
N LYS A 206 -34.22 -9.63 5.59
CA LYS A 206 -34.72 -11.01 5.43
C LYS A 206 -33.92 -12.05 6.24
N TRP A 207 -32.64 -11.78 6.50
CA TRP A 207 -31.77 -12.65 7.29
C TRP A 207 -31.96 -12.45 8.79
N ILE A 208 -32.27 -11.23 9.21
CA ILE A 208 -32.72 -10.94 10.58
C ILE A 208 -34.03 -11.68 10.86
N ASP A 209 -34.98 -11.60 9.94
CA ASP A 209 -36.29 -12.27 10.08
C ASP A 209 -36.16 -13.80 10.11
N ALA A 210 -35.14 -14.34 9.42
CA ALA A 210 -34.79 -15.76 9.43
C ALA A 210 -33.99 -16.19 10.68
N GLY A 211 -33.68 -15.27 11.61
CA GLY A 211 -32.97 -15.56 12.86
C GLY A 211 -31.48 -15.80 12.70
N ARG A 212 -30.86 -15.29 11.61
CA ARG A 212 -29.44 -15.52 11.32
C ARG A 212 -28.46 -14.77 12.22
N PHE A 213 -28.92 -13.67 12.81
CA PHE A 213 -28.12 -12.81 13.69
C PHE A 213 -28.60 -12.96 15.14
N ASP A 214 -27.68 -13.25 16.06
CA ASP A 214 -27.98 -13.70 17.42
C ASP A 214 -27.38 -12.82 18.53
N GLN A 215 -26.58 -11.81 18.19
CA GLN A 215 -25.89 -10.98 19.18
C GLN A 215 -26.76 -9.92 19.86
N GLY A 216 -28.00 -9.73 19.43
CA GLY A 216 -28.92 -8.74 20.02
C GLY A 216 -28.51 -7.26 19.81
N PHE A 217 -27.45 -6.99 19.05
CA PHE A 217 -27.04 -5.65 18.64
C PHE A 217 -26.73 -5.58 17.14
N SER A 218 -26.63 -4.34 16.64
CA SER A 218 -26.17 -4.05 15.28
C SER A 218 -25.01 -3.07 15.30
N VAL A 219 -24.18 -3.13 14.26
CA VAL A 219 -23.08 -2.19 14.06
C VAL A 219 -23.53 -1.12 13.07
N PRO A 220 -23.43 0.19 13.40
CA PRO A 220 -23.71 1.25 12.43
C PRO A 220 -22.77 1.16 11.22
N LEU A 221 -23.30 1.34 10.00
CA LEU A 221 -22.56 1.25 8.75
C LEU A 221 -21.29 2.10 8.78
N LEU A 222 -21.38 3.39 9.15
CA LEU A 222 -20.21 4.26 9.23
C LEU A 222 -19.16 3.77 10.24
N MET A 223 -19.58 3.15 11.34
CA MET A 223 -18.65 2.60 12.34
C MET A 223 -17.92 1.38 11.78
N PHE A 224 -18.64 0.49 11.07
CA PHE A 224 -18.03 -0.63 10.36
C PHE A 224 -17.03 -0.14 9.30
N GLU A 225 -17.42 0.79 8.44
CA GLU A 225 -16.51 1.29 7.39
C GLU A 225 -15.29 2.00 7.98
N THR A 226 -15.46 2.75 9.08
CA THR A 226 -14.34 3.40 9.79
C THR A 226 -13.36 2.37 10.35
N PHE A 227 -13.86 1.25 10.89
CA PHE A 227 -13.03 0.15 11.36
C PHE A 227 -12.19 -0.44 10.21
N VAL A 228 -12.84 -0.80 9.10
CA VAL A 228 -12.16 -1.37 7.92
C VAL A 228 -11.15 -0.36 7.36
N PHE A 229 -11.54 0.91 7.23
CA PHE A 229 -10.65 1.98 6.77
C PHE A 229 -9.37 2.04 7.61
N ASN A 230 -9.51 2.10 8.93
CA ASN A 230 -8.38 2.28 9.85
C ASN A 230 -7.37 1.11 9.75
N VAL A 231 -7.85 -0.13 9.68
CA VAL A 231 -6.96 -1.30 9.58
C VAL A 231 -6.29 -1.41 8.21
N VAL A 232 -6.98 -1.02 7.14
CA VAL A 232 -6.48 -1.13 5.76
C VAL A 232 -5.47 -0.04 5.43
N VAL A 233 -5.73 1.23 5.80
CA VAL A 233 -4.80 2.34 5.48
C VAL A 233 -3.48 2.25 6.24
N ALA A 234 -3.43 1.49 7.33
CA ALA A 234 -2.20 1.22 8.07
C ALA A 234 -1.12 0.57 7.19
N MET A 235 -1.51 -0.22 6.18
CA MET A 235 -0.58 -0.82 5.21
C MET A 235 0.34 0.22 4.59
N GLY A 236 -0.22 1.30 4.03
CA GLY A 236 0.57 2.36 3.41
C GLY A 236 1.57 3.00 4.38
N HIS A 237 1.18 3.14 5.66
CA HIS A 237 2.05 3.69 6.71
C HIS A 237 3.22 2.76 7.06
N TYR A 238 3.00 1.44 7.10
CA TYR A 238 4.08 0.48 7.31
C TYR A 238 5.10 0.50 6.16
N LYS A 239 4.62 0.61 4.91
CA LYS A 239 5.48 0.69 3.71
C LYS A 239 6.45 1.87 3.80
N VAL A 240 5.93 3.08 4.01
CA VAL A 240 6.78 4.28 4.11
C VAL A 240 7.65 4.30 5.37
N GLN A 241 7.20 3.67 6.46
CA GLN A 241 8.00 3.53 7.69
C GLN A 241 9.24 2.66 7.47
N ASN A 242 9.10 1.50 6.82
CA ASN A 242 10.23 0.64 6.49
C ASN A 242 11.19 1.36 5.54
N MET A 243 10.67 2.06 4.54
CA MET A 243 11.49 2.87 3.64
C MET A 243 12.26 3.96 4.36
N ALA A 244 11.66 4.66 5.31
CA ALA A 244 12.35 5.69 6.09
C ALA A 244 13.51 5.11 6.91
N LEU A 245 13.37 3.88 7.42
CA LEU A 245 14.45 3.16 8.10
C LEU A 245 15.56 2.72 7.14
N ALA A 246 15.18 2.27 5.93
CA ALA A 246 16.13 1.93 4.87
C ALA A 246 16.90 3.18 4.39
N CYS A 247 16.21 4.32 4.22
CA CYS A 247 16.86 5.59 3.88
C CYS A 247 17.94 5.96 4.90
N GLU A 248 17.68 5.79 6.20
CA GLU A 248 18.69 6.06 7.23
C GLU A 248 19.93 5.18 7.07
N ALA A 249 19.74 3.87 6.83
CA ALA A 249 20.83 2.93 6.63
C ALA A 249 21.62 3.21 5.34
N MET A 250 20.93 3.69 4.30
CA MET A 250 21.53 4.04 3.01
C MET A 250 22.25 5.38 3.03
N GLY A 251 21.92 6.28 3.95
CA GLY A 251 22.42 7.66 3.96
C GLY A 251 21.60 8.64 3.12
N LEU A 252 20.31 8.34 2.88
CA LEU A 252 19.40 9.14 2.06
C LEU A 252 18.54 10.11 2.89
N GLY A 253 18.23 11.25 2.28
CA GLY A 253 17.24 12.20 2.77
C GLY A 253 15.84 11.70 2.50
N ASN A 254 14.94 11.86 3.47
CA ASN A 254 13.54 11.57 3.26
C ASN A 254 12.62 12.42 4.13
N PHE A 255 11.38 12.50 3.69
CA PHE A 255 10.28 12.93 4.53
C PHE A 255 9.07 12.05 4.27
N VAL A 256 8.51 11.47 5.33
CA VAL A 256 7.21 10.81 5.31
C VAL A 256 6.14 11.86 5.58
N TRP A 257 5.14 11.94 4.72
CA TRP A 257 4.16 13.01 4.78
C TRP A 257 2.78 12.59 4.30
N ALA A 258 1.80 13.26 4.87
CA ALA A 258 0.46 13.41 4.33
C ALA A 258 0.28 14.86 3.90
N GLY A 259 -0.90 15.21 3.40
CA GLY A 259 -1.18 16.57 2.94
C GLY A 259 -0.99 16.74 1.44
N PHE A 260 -1.53 15.78 0.70
CA PHE A 260 -1.86 15.93 -0.70
C PHE A 260 -3.38 15.97 -0.86
N THR A 261 -3.86 16.45 -2.00
CA THR A 261 -5.25 16.32 -2.42
C THR A 261 -5.39 15.05 -3.25
N PRO A 262 -5.93 13.94 -2.72
CA PRO A 262 -5.94 12.65 -3.41
C PRO A 262 -6.63 12.72 -4.76
N LEU A 263 -7.72 13.51 -4.86
CA LEU A 263 -8.44 13.73 -6.10
C LEU A 263 -7.53 14.25 -7.23
N ILE A 264 -6.55 15.12 -6.94
CA ILE A 264 -5.61 15.63 -7.95
C ILE A 264 -4.51 14.60 -8.21
N VAL A 265 -3.91 14.04 -7.16
CA VAL A 265 -2.76 13.11 -7.29
C VAL A 265 -3.15 11.83 -8.00
N LEU A 266 -4.35 11.31 -7.75
CA LEU A 266 -4.89 10.13 -8.43
C LEU A 266 -5.37 10.43 -9.86
N GLY A 267 -5.58 11.71 -10.21
CA GLY A 267 -5.93 12.11 -11.59
C GLY A 267 -7.41 12.37 -11.86
N GLY A 268 -8.21 12.66 -10.82
CA GLY A 268 -9.64 12.95 -10.93
C GLY A 268 -9.98 14.40 -11.29
N THR A 269 -9.00 15.19 -11.75
CA THR A 269 -9.19 16.60 -12.15
C THR A 269 -8.57 16.87 -13.52
N PRO A 270 -9.04 17.88 -14.27
CA PRO A 270 -8.43 18.24 -15.55
C PRO A 270 -7.03 18.86 -15.42
N PHE A 271 -6.58 19.19 -14.21
CA PHE A 271 -5.30 19.87 -13.97
C PHE A 271 -4.08 18.96 -14.17
N CYS A 272 -4.21 17.67 -13.87
CA CYS A 272 -3.12 16.72 -13.95
C CYS A 272 -3.69 15.32 -14.20
N ARG A 273 -2.99 14.51 -15.00
CA ARG A 273 -3.35 13.10 -15.23
C ARG A 273 -3.19 12.25 -13.97
N GLY A 274 -2.39 12.72 -12.99
CA GLY A 274 -2.11 11.99 -11.77
C GLY A 274 -1.60 10.56 -12.02
N LEU A 275 -1.96 9.64 -11.14
CA LEU A 275 -1.68 8.21 -11.30
C LEU A 275 -2.60 7.50 -12.32
N GLY A 276 -3.51 8.23 -12.97
CA GLY A 276 -4.41 7.68 -13.99
C GLY A 276 -5.52 6.81 -13.41
N ALA A 277 -6.12 7.24 -12.30
CA ALA A 277 -7.23 6.55 -11.68
C ALA A 277 -8.54 6.71 -12.48
N THR A 278 -9.36 5.66 -12.49
CA THR A 278 -10.75 5.70 -12.96
C THR A 278 -11.65 6.05 -11.79
N PHE A 279 -12.55 7.03 -11.98
CA PHE A 279 -13.50 7.46 -10.96
C PHE A 279 -14.94 7.15 -11.38
N ILE A 280 -15.76 6.78 -10.41
CA ILE A 280 -17.23 6.88 -10.49
C ILE A 280 -17.71 8.04 -9.62
N THR A 281 -19.00 8.37 -9.70
CA THR A 281 -19.62 9.39 -8.87
C THR A 281 -20.72 8.74 -8.03
N GLY A 282 -20.63 8.87 -6.71
CA GLY A 282 -21.69 8.43 -5.81
C GLY A 282 -22.97 9.24 -5.99
N LYS A 283 -24.08 8.78 -5.44
CA LYS A 283 -25.35 9.53 -5.43
C LYS A 283 -25.29 10.81 -4.60
N ASP A 284 -24.30 10.94 -3.73
CA ASP A 284 -23.94 12.17 -3.02
C ASP A 284 -23.22 13.20 -3.91
N GLY A 285 -22.88 12.84 -5.15
CA GLY A 285 -22.14 13.68 -6.08
C GLY A 285 -20.62 13.67 -5.87
N LEU A 286 -20.12 12.90 -4.91
CA LEU A 286 -18.68 12.84 -4.61
C LEU A 286 -17.98 11.83 -5.54
N PRO A 287 -16.75 12.15 -6.00
CA PRO A 287 -15.94 11.22 -6.76
C PRO A 287 -15.50 10.03 -5.88
N ASN A 288 -15.37 8.86 -6.51
CA ASN A 288 -14.86 7.64 -5.89
C ASN A 288 -13.88 6.94 -6.85
N PRO A 289 -12.56 6.89 -6.57
CA PRO A 289 -11.60 6.17 -7.39
C PRO A 289 -11.79 4.65 -7.24
N VAL A 290 -11.94 3.93 -8.36
CA VAL A 290 -12.25 2.49 -8.40
C VAL A 290 -11.21 1.65 -9.16
N ALA A 291 -10.30 2.28 -9.89
CA ALA A 291 -9.17 1.55 -10.49
C ALA A 291 -7.98 2.49 -10.69
N ILE A 292 -6.78 1.92 -10.71
CA ILE A 292 -5.55 2.51 -11.22
C ILE A 292 -5.13 1.72 -12.45
N ARG A 293 -4.89 2.40 -13.57
CA ARG A 293 -4.63 1.84 -14.92
C ARG A 293 -3.87 0.50 -14.98
N GLY A 294 -4.60 -0.62 -14.86
CA GLY A 294 -4.03 -1.97 -14.90
C GLY A 294 -3.11 -2.35 -13.74
N GLN A 295 -3.08 -1.54 -12.67
CA GLN A 295 -2.21 -1.73 -11.50
C GLN A 295 -3.00 -2.07 -10.23
N LEU A 296 -4.23 -1.54 -10.10
CA LEU A 296 -5.10 -1.81 -8.96
C LEU A 296 -6.55 -1.70 -9.41
N THR A 297 -7.38 -2.61 -8.93
CA THR A 297 -8.80 -2.66 -9.29
C THR A 297 -9.60 -2.94 -8.03
N SER A 298 -10.60 -2.11 -7.74
CA SER A 298 -11.49 -2.35 -6.62
C SER A 298 -12.57 -3.39 -6.98
N PHE A 299 -12.98 -4.17 -5.99
CA PHE A 299 -14.09 -5.13 -5.99
C PHE A 299 -15.45 -4.43 -5.97
N CYS A 300 -15.73 -3.64 -7.00
CA CYS A 300 -17.03 -3.02 -7.24
C CYS A 300 -17.21 -2.66 -8.71
N PRO A 301 -18.43 -2.31 -9.15
CA PRO A 301 -18.64 -1.81 -10.50
C PRO A 301 -17.88 -0.48 -10.76
N PRO A 302 -17.42 -0.24 -12.00
CA PRO A 302 -17.67 -1.03 -13.21
C PRO A 302 -16.65 -2.16 -13.45
N ASN A 303 -15.71 -2.40 -12.53
CA ASN A 303 -14.69 -3.44 -12.70
C ASN A 303 -15.30 -4.85 -12.68
N TYR A 304 -16.40 -4.99 -11.96
CA TYR A 304 -17.29 -6.14 -11.97
C TYR A 304 -18.68 -5.69 -12.40
N LYS A 305 -19.48 -6.56 -13.01
CA LYS A 305 -20.82 -6.20 -13.52
C LYS A 305 -21.74 -5.72 -12.41
N ASN A 306 -21.64 -6.32 -11.23
CA ASN A 306 -22.41 -6.01 -10.03
C ASN A 306 -21.64 -6.47 -8.77
N MET A 307 -22.20 -6.23 -7.59
CA MET A 307 -21.56 -6.67 -6.35
C MET A 307 -21.62 -8.18 -6.14
N ASP A 308 -22.57 -8.90 -6.77
CA ASP A 308 -22.58 -10.37 -6.72
C ASP A 308 -21.28 -10.95 -7.32
N GLU A 309 -20.91 -10.46 -8.50
CA GLU A 309 -19.71 -10.89 -9.21
C GLU A 309 -18.43 -10.47 -8.46
N ALA A 310 -18.41 -9.28 -7.86
CA ALA A 310 -17.29 -8.85 -7.03
C ALA A 310 -17.08 -9.75 -5.81
N VAL A 311 -18.15 -10.11 -5.10
CA VAL A 311 -18.08 -11.03 -3.95
C VAL A 311 -17.67 -12.43 -4.40
N ASP A 312 -18.24 -12.93 -5.50
CA ASP A 312 -17.89 -14.25 -6.06
C ASP A 312 -16.42 -14.32 -6.48
N ALA A 313 -15.89 -13.25 -7.08
CA ALA A 313 -14.49 -13.17 -7.49
C ALA A 313 -13.56 -13.29 -6.27
N LEU A 314 -13.83 -12.53 -5.20
CA LEU A 314 -13.03 -12.59 -3.98
C LEU A 314 -13.09 -13.98 -3.31
N VAL A 315 -14.28 -14.60 -3.26
CA VAL A 315 -14.42 -15.96 -2.71
C VAL A 315 -13.66 -16.97 -3.58
N ALA A 316 -13.67 -16.81 -4.91
CA ALA A 316 -12.97 -17.69 -5.84
C ALA A 316 -11.44 -17.63 -5.70
N GLU A 317 -10.86 -16.49 -5.31
CA GLU A 317 -9.42 -16.37 -5.00
C GLU A 317 -8.98 -17.30 -3.87
N ARG A 318 -9.90 -17.68 -2.98
CA ARG A 318 -9.63 -18.55 -1.82
C ARG A 318 -10.04 -19.99 -2.06
N GLU A 319 -11.27 -20.18 -2.51
CA GLU A 319 -11.94 -21.47 -2.54
C GLU A 319 -12.23 -22.00 -3.96
N GLY A 320 -11.96 -21.18 -4.98
CA GLY A 320 -12.10 -21.56 -6.38
C GLY A 320 -11.08 -22.62 -6.80
N GLU A 321 -11.15 -23.09 -8.03
CA GLU A 321 -10.35 -24.25 -8.50
C GLU A 321 -8.84 -24.12 -8.25
N ASN A 322 -8.30 -22.91 -8.32
CA ASN A 322 -6.89 -22.60 -8.05
C ASN A 322 -6.70 -21.71 -6.81
N GLY A 323 -7.74 -21.60 -5.97
CA GLY A 323 -7.74 -20.72 -4.82
C GLY A 323 -6.71 -21.12 -3.78
N ILE A 324 -6.29 -20.15 -2.95
CA ILE A 324 -5.16 -20.30 -2.03
C ILE A 324 -5.35 -21.38 -0.96
N PHE A 325 -6.59 -21.83 -0.71
CA PHE A 325 -6.90 -22.89 0.26
C PHE A 325 -7.14 -24.25 -0.39
N THR A 326 -6.84 -24.40 -1.68
CA THR A 326 -7.12 -25.65 -2.39
C THR A 326 -5.89 -26.52 -2.58
N SER A 327 -6.13 -27.82 -2.83
CA SER A 327 -5.09 -28.78 -3.23
C SER A 327 -4.38 -28.43 -4.55
N ASN A 328 -5.00 -27.59 -5.37
CA ASN A 328 -4.50 -27.18 -6.69
C ASN A 328 -3.68 -25.89 -6.65
N PHE A 329 -3.58 -25.23 -5.48
CA PHE A 329 -2.72 -24.07 -5.32
C PHE A 329 -1.28 -24.41 -5.72
N LYS A 330 -0.71 -23.61 -6.64
CA LYS A 330 0.61 -23.87 -7.24
C LYS A 330 1.74 -23.06 -6.61
N GLY A 331 1.41 -22.08 -5.76
CA GLY A 331 2.41 -21.29 -5.06
C GLY A 331 3.03 -22.04 -3.88
N VAL A 332 3.93 -21.35 -3.18
CA VAL A 332 4.61 -21.89 -2.00
C VAL A 332 3.74 -21.70 -0.77
N THR A 333 3.71 -22.71 0.11
CA THR A 333 3.05 -22.63 1.43
C THR A 333 4.08 -22.96 2.52
N PRO A 334 3.88 -22.52 3.77
CA PRO A 334 4.78 -22.83 4.89
C PRO A 334 4.61 -24.28 5.41
N PHE A 335 3.63 -25.03 4.88
CA PHE A 335 3.24 -26.33 5.40
C PHE A 335 4.14 -27.44 4.87
N LYS A 336 4.63 -28.28 5.78
CA LYS A 336 5.34 -29.53 5.41
C LYS A 336 4.46 -30.48 4.60
N ASP A 337 3.16 -30.51 4.88
CA ASP A 337 2.15 -31.28 4.16
C ASP A 337 0.90 -30.42 3.91
N TRP A 338 0.93 -29.64 2.84
CA TRP A 338 -0.20 -28.80 2.42
C TRP A 338 -1.45 -29.63 2.08
N GLN A 339 -1.28 -30.80 1.46
CA GLN A 339 -2.39 -31.65 1.03
C GLN A 339 -3.20 -32.19 2.21
N ALA A 340 -2.54 -32.44 3.35
CA ALA A 340 -3.22 -32.75 4.60
C ALA A 340 -3.84 -31.52 5.26
N ALA A 341 -3.08 -30.42 5.38
CA ALA A 341 -3.50 -29.21 6.10
C ALA A 341 -4.77 -28.57 5.49
N GLN A 342 -4.81 -28.44 4.16
CA GLN A 342 -5.90 -27.76 3.46
C GLN A 342 -7.27 -28.42 3.64
N LYS A 343 -7.32 -29.73 3.88
CA LYS A 343 -8.57 -30.48 4.10
C LYS A 343 -9.34 -30.02 5.34
N GLY A 344 -8.65 -29.43 6.31
CA GLY A 344 -9.24 -28.91 7.53
C GLY A 344 -9.75 -27.47 7.43
N ILE A 345 -9.54 -26.82 6.28
CA ILE A 345 -9.93 -25.42 6.09
C ILE A 345 -11.45 -25.38 5.81
N PRO A 346 -12.24 -24.73 6.68
CA PRO A 346 -13.66 -24.56 6.43
C PRO A 346 -13.88 -23.62 5.26
N LYS A 347 -14.99 -23.85 4.55
CA LYS A 347 -15.48 -22.95 3.51
C LYS A 347 -16.56 -22.05 4.07
N TYR A 348 -16.68 -20.84 3.52
CA TYR A 348 -17.84 -20.00 3.83
C TYR A 348 -19.12 -20.69 3.40
N SER A 349 -20.16 -20.58 4.22
CA SER A 349 -21.46 -21.12 3.86
C SER A 349 -22.04 -20.35 2.67
N LYS A 350 -22.81 -21.03 1.81
CA LYS A 350 -23.54 -20.38 0.70
C LYS A 350 -24.47 -19.26 1.21
N GLU A 351 -24.98 -19.44 2.43
CA GLU A 351 -25.81 -18.46 3.10
C GLU A 351 -25.01 -17.20 3.42
N THR A 352 -23.86 -17.32 4.09
CA THR A 352 -22.95 -16.19 4.37
C THR A 352 -22.55 -15.44 3.11
N ILE A 353 -22.18 -16.15 2.04
CA ILE A 353 -21.85 -15.53 0.76
C ILE A 353 -23.04 -14.70 0.25
N GLN A 354 -24.26 -15.24 0.34
CA GLN A 354 -25.46 -14.52 -0.10
C GLN A 354 -25.77 -13.31 0.79
N ILE A 355 -25.59 -13.39 2.11
CA ILE A 355 -25.76 -12.24 3.03
C ILE A 355 -24.77 -11.13 2.65
N THR A 356 -23.50 -11.47 2.41
CA THR A 356 -22.48 -10.52 1.95
C THR A 356 -22.89 -9.85 0.63
N LYS A 357 -23.39 -10.62 -0.33
CA LYS A 357 -23.91 -10.08 -1.60
C LYS A 357 -25.07 -9.12 -1.39
N ASP A 358 -26.07 -9.51 -0.60
CA ASP A 358 -27.24 -8.67 -0.35
C ASP A 358 -26.86 -7.34 0.32
N PHE A 359 -25.94 -7.39 1.28
CA PHE A 359 -25.37 -6.19 1.90
C PHE A 359 -24.63 -5.32 0.87
N CYS A 360 -23.72 -5.91 0.09
CA CYS A 360 -22.88 -5.17 -0.86
C CYS A 360 -23.73 -4.52 -1.96
N ASN A 361 -24.71 -5.24 -2.52
CA ASN A 361 -25.65 -4.66 -3.49
C ASN A 361 -26.47 -3.55 -2.86
N TYR A 362 -26.96 -3.71 -1.62
CA TYR A 362 -27.66 -2.64 -0.92
C TYR A 362 -26.81 -1.36 -0.83
N VAL A 363 -25.54 -1.47 -0.41
CA VAL A 363 -24.65 -0.30 -0.30
C VAL A 363 -24.47 0.36 -1.67
N TYR A 364 -24.13 -0.44 -2.69
CA TYR A 364 -23.91 0.10 -4.03
C TYR A 364 -25.19 0.73 -4.63
N GLU A 365 -26.35 0.11 -4.45
CA GLU A 365 -27.63 0.60 -4.94
C GLU A 365 -28.10 1.84 -4.17
N GLU A 366 -27.93 1.90 -2.85
CA GLU A 366 -28.40 3.02 -2.02
C GLU A 366 -27.48 4.24 -2.19
N TYR A 367 -26.17 4.04 -2.31
CA TYR A 367 -25.17 5.13 -2.32
C TYR A 367 -24.55 5.40 -3.70
N GLY A 368 -24.71 4.52 -4.69
CA GLY A 368 -24.10 4.64 -6.02
C GLY A 368 -22.58 4.44 -6.04
N ARG A 369 -22.03 3.97 -4.93
CA ARG A 369 -20.59 3.73 -4.71
C ARG A 369 -20.43 2.61 -3.68
N PHE A 370 -19.24 2.03 -3.63
CA PHE A 370 -18.86 1.05 -2.62
C PHE A 370 -17.40 1.30 -2.24
N PRO A 371 -17.08 1.53 -0.95
CA PRO A 371 -17.98 1.66 0.20
C PRO A 371 -18.86 2.92 0.17
N ALA A 372 -19.77 3.07 1.15
CA ALA A 372 -20.75 4.14 1.23
C ALA A 372 -20.12 5.51 1.56
N PHE A 373 -19.22 5.56 2.54
CA PHE A 373 -18.69 6.79 3.13
C PHE A 373 -17.18 6.99 2.91
N PHE A 374 -16.50 5.97 2.42
CA PHE A 374 -15.06 5.97 2.14
C PHE A 374 -14.80 5.68 0.66
N ASP A 375 -13.67 6.13 0.14
CA ASP A 375 -13.21 5.81 -1.21
C ASP A 375 -12.90 4.31 -1.35
N ALA A 376 -13.13 3.74 -2.53
CA ALA A 376 -12.70 2.37 -2.81
C ALA A 376 -11.17 2.29 -2.83
N ILE A 377 -10.51 3.29 -3.41
CA ILE A 377 -9.06 3.38 -3.47
C ILE A 377 -8.56 4.60 -2.69
N PHE A 378 -7.64 4.36 -1.76
CA PHE A 378 -7.03 5.38 -0.93
C PHE A 378 -5.57 5.63 -1.27
N LEU A 379 -5.16 6.88 -1.13
CA LEU A 379 -3.76 7.26 -0.99
C LEU A 379 -3.59 7.80 0.44
N PRO A 380 -3.11 6.98 1.40
CA PRO A 380 -3.08 7.39 2.81
C PRO A 380 -1.85 8.24 3.18
N VAL A 381 -0.71 7.99 2.55
CA VAL A 381 0.58 8.59 2.90
C VAL A 381 1.52 8.55 1.70
N GLY A 382 2.56 9.39 1.71
CA GLY A 382 3.67 9.33 0.76
C GLY A 382 5.03 9.53 1.44
N ILE A 383 6.10 9.25 0.70
CA ILE A 383 7.47 9.56 1.12
C ILE A 383 8.23 10.15 -0.07
N THR A 384 8.86 11.30 0.14
CA THR A 384 9.79 11.90 -0.84
C THR A 384 11.20 11.60 -0.39
N VAL A 385 11.99 10.97 -1.26
CA VAL A 385 13.37 10.56 -1.01
C VAL A 385 14.31 11.31 -1.97
N HIS A 386 15.49 11.69 -1.49
CA HIS A 386 16.47 12.46 -2.25
C HIS A 386 17.87 12.35 -1.65
N HIS A 387 18.88 12.69 -2.44
CA HIS A 387 20.23 12.94 -1.94
C HIS A 387 20.27 14.26 -1.17
N LEU A 388 20.87 14.25 0.03
CA LEU A 388 20.94 15.45 0.89
C LEU A 388 22.00 16.43 0.39
N ASP A 389 21.70 17.73 0.50
CA ASP A 389 22.76 18.74 0.46
C ASP A 389 23.35 18.92 1.86
N ILE A 390 24.46 18.25 2.12
CA ILE A 390 25.10 18.24 3.44
C ILE A 390 25.54 19.65 3.88
N ASP A 391 25.85 20.55 2.95
CA ASP A 391 26.32 21.91 3.28
C ASP A 391 25.21 22.74 3.93
N PHE A 392 23.95 22.50 3.55
CA PHE A 392 22.79 23.07 4.25
C PHE A 392 22.74 22.60 5.70
N TYR A 393 22.95 21.31 5.93
CA TYR A 393 22.87 20.75 7.28
C TYR A 393 24.04 21.18 8.16
N ASP A 394 25.26 21.17 7.64
CA ASP A 394 26.45 21.62 8.36
C ASP A 394 26.40 23.13 8.67
N LYS A 395 25.66 23.92 7.86
CA LYS A 395 25.44 25.35 8.13
C LYS A 395 24.46 25.61 9.28
N TYR A 396 23.36 24.84 9.36
CA TYR A 396 22.23 25.18 10.23
C TYR A 396 22.01 24.25 11.42
N TYR A 397 22.60 23.06 11.44
CA TYR A 397 22.33 22.04 12.45
C TYR A 397 23.60 21.51 13.11
N PRO A 398 23.49 20.92 14.32
CA PRO A 398 24.59 20.18 14.93
C PRO A 398 25.02 18.98 14.07
N SER A 399 26.30 18.64 14.14
CA SER A 399 26.94 17.59 13.34
C SER A 399 26.27 16.21 13.45
N GLU A 400 25.62 15.93 14.58
CA GLU A 400 24.93 14.69 14.93
C GLU A 400 23.68 14.44 14.08
N VAL A 401 23.17 15.48 13.39
CA VAL A 401 22.08 15.32 12.43
C VAL A 401 22.54 14.52 11.21
N ILE A 402 23.82 14.54 10.88
CA ILE A 402 24.39 13.87 9.71
C ILE A 402 25.27 12.70 10.14
N THR A 403 24.80 11.49 9.87
CA THR A 403 25.52 10.24 10.16
C THR A 403 26.65 9.98 9.16
N GLU A 404 27.53 9.03 9.48
CA GLU A 404 28.61 8.62 8.59
C GLU A 404 28.10 8.05 7.27
N GLU A 405 26.97 7.33 7.32
CA GLU A 405 26.30 6.77 6.14
C GLU A 405 25.86 7.89 5.20
N ILE A 406 25.30 8.98 5.75
CA ILE A 406 24.91 10.16 4.98
C ILE A 406 26.15 10.87 4.41
N ARG A 407 27.19 11.13 5.21
CA ARG A 407 28.41 11.81 4.73
C ARG A 407 29.07 11.10 3.58
N ASN A 408 29.09 9.77 3.63
CA ASN A 408 29.77 8.95 2.63
C ASN A 408 28.83 8.45 1.52
N HIS A 409 27.55 8.85 1.52
CA HIS A 409 26.57 8.30 0.59
C HIS A 409 27.00 8.49 -0.88
N MET A 410 27.28 9.73 -1.30
CA MET A 410 27.66 10.02 -2.70
C MET A 410 28.88 9.20 -3.14
N LYS A 411 29.93 9.16 -2.30
CA LYS A 411 31.13 8.37 -2.56
C LYS A 411 30.87 6.86 -2.63
N ASN A 412 29.97 6.34 -1.80
CA ASN A 412 29.73 4.90 -1.73
C ASN A 412 28.79 4.41 -2.85
N TRP A 413 27.84 5.24 -3.25
CA TRP A 413 26.73 4.87 -4.14
C TRP A 413 26.90 5.39 -5.57
N HIS A 414 27.56 6.54 -5.77
CA HIS A 414 27.66 7.22 -7.07
C HIS A 414 29.10 7.34 -7.60
N GLU A 415 30.10 6.95 -6.79
CA GLU A 415 31.51 6.76 -7.18
C GLU A 415 31.93 5.28 -7.07
#